data_AF-A0A7Y6KQX0-F1
#
_entry.id   AF-A0A7Y6KQX0-F1
#
_cell.length_a   1.000
_cell.length_b   1.000
_cell.length_c   1.000
_cell.angle_alpha   90.00
_cell.angle_beta   90.00
_cell.angle_gamma   90.00
#
_symmetry.space_group_name_H-M   'P 1'
#
loop_
_entity.id
_entity.type
_entity.pdbx_description
1 polymer ?
#
loop_
_entity_poly.entity_id
_entity_poly.type
_entity_poly.pdbx_seq_one_letter_code
_entity_poly.pdbx_strand_id
1 'polypeptide(L)'
;DGVGAYSRVHYGNNYVNAFWQDSCFCMTYGDGAGNAKPLTSIDVAAHEMTHGLTSVTARLVYSGESGGLNEATSDIFAAAVEFHANNAQDPGDYLVGEKIDIRGNGTPLRYMDKPSRDGSSKDYWYSGIGSVDVHYSSGPANHWYYLLSEGSGAKTINGVSYDSPTSDGLPVTGIGRDKASLIWFKALTTKFTSSTNYAGARTGTLAVASELYGANSPEYAAVAHAWAGVNVGARPGGGDPDPGGKVFENNTVVNIPDAGAAVTSAVNVTGIAGNAPSALKVDVNISHTYRGDLVIDLVAPDGGTFRLKNSSSSDSADNVVATYTVNASSKVANGEWKLKVQDVYRSDTGRINSFKLTF
;
A
#
# COMPACT_ATOMS: atom_id res chain seq x y z
N ASP A 1 -4.37 16.53 -32.35
CA ASP A 1 -5.08 17.15 -33.50
C ASP A 1 -6.60 16.97 -33.41
N GLY A 2 -7.13 16.25 -32.41
CA GLY A 2 -8.57 16.01 -32.27
C GLY A 2 -9.10 14.89 -33.18
N VAL A 3 -8.20 14.17 -33.86
CA VAL A 3 -8.56 13.01 -34.67
C VAL A 3 -8.91 11.86 -33.74
N GLY A 4 -10.13 11.36 -33.84
CA GLY A 4 -10.59 10.20 -33.08
C GLY A 4 -9.92 8.92 -33.55
N ALA A 5 -9.69 7.98 -32.63
CA ALA A 5 -9.36 6.60 -32.99
C ALA A 5 -10.57 5.96 -33.67
N TYR A 6 -10.33 5.07 -34.63
CA TYR A 6 -11.39 4.30 -35.27
C TYR A 6 -11.43 2.87 -34.73
N SER A 7 -12.63 2.29 -34.74
CA SER A 7 -12.90 0.93 -34.26
C SER A 7 -13.09 -0.03 -35.43
N ARG A 8 -12.43 -1.19 -35.38
CA ARG A 8 -12.62 -2.29 -36.32
C ARG A 8 -13.31 -3.45 -35.61
N VAL A 9 -14.40 -3.95 -36.19
CA VAL A 9 -15.14 -5.12 -35.69
C VAL A 9 -15.09 -6.24 -36.72
N HIS A 10 -15.56 -7.44 -36.36
CA HIS A 10 -15.48 -8.63 -37.21
C HIS A 10 -14.04 -8.92 -37.65
N TYR A 11 -13.09 -8.68 -36.74
CA TYR A 11 -11.69 -8.90 -37.04
C TYR A 11 -11.36 -10.40 -36.99
N GLY A 12 -10.86 -10.91 -38.11
CA GLY A 12 -10.54 -12.32 -38.26
C GLY A 12 -11.78 -13.20 -38.32
N ASN A 13 -11.65 -14.45 -37.88
CA ASN A 13 -12.74 -15.41 -37.73
C ASN A 13 -12.49 -16.22 -36.47
N ASN A 14 -13.50 -16.34 -35.59
CA ASN A 14 -13.38 -16.98 -34.29
C ASN A 14 -12.26 -16.36 -33.44
N TYR A 15 -12.07 -15.04 -33.56
CA TYR A 15 -10.97 -14.32 -32.90
C TYR A 15 -11.38 -13.92 -31.49
N VAL A 16 -10.70 -14.50 -30.50
CA VAL A 16 -11.02 -14.36 -29.07
C VAL A 16 -10.09 -13.33 -28.43
N ASN A 17 -10.06 -12.12 -29.00
CA ASN A 17 -9.31 -11.00 -28.41
C ASN A 17 -9.81 -9.64 -28.91
N ALA A 18 -9.49 -8.60 -28.15
CA ALA A 18 -9.55 -7.20 -28.55
C ALA A 18 -8.16 -6.59 -28.35
N PHE A 19 -7.83 -5.54 -29.09
CA PHE A 19 -6.55 -4.84 -28.89
C PHE A 19 -6.55 -3.42 -29.45
N TRP A 20 -5.75 -2.57 -28.81
CA TRP A 20 -5.24 -1.32 -29.36
C TRP A 20 -3.97 -1.54 -30.19
N GLN A 21 -3.81 -0.76 -31.27
CA GLN A 21 -2.58 -0.75 -32.04
C GLN A 21 -2.13 0.68 -32.40
N ASP A 22 -0.97 1.07 -31.87
CA ASP A 22 -0.37 2.41 -32.08
C ASP A 22 -0.18 2.75 -33.55
N SER A 23 0.31 1.81 -34.36
CA SER A 23 0.66 2.08 -35.76
C SER A 23 -0.53 2.45 -36.64
N CYS A 24 -1.74 2.06 -36.23
CA CYS A 24 -2.98 2.38 -36.93
C CYS A 24 -3.84 3.40 -36.18
N PHE A 25 -3.48 3.74 -34.94
CA PHE A 25 -4.28 4.53 -34.00
C PHE A 25 -5.73 4.02 -33.91
N CYS A 26 -5.87 2.71 -33.65
CA CYS A 26 -7.15 2.02 -33.78
C CYS A 26 -7.36 0.92 -32.75
N MET A 27 -8.63 0.73 -32.38
CA MET A 27 -9.09 -0.40 -31.58
C MET A 27 -9.65 -1.47 -32.52
N THR A 28 -9.38 -2.74 -32.22
CA THR A 28 -9.80 -3.87 -33.04
C THR A 28 -10.44 -4.94 -32.17
N TYR A 29 -11.60 -5.44 -32.59
CA TYR A 29 -12.43 -6.38 -31.84
C TYR A 29 -12.73 -7.62 -32.67
N GLY A 30 -12.45 -8.80 -32.09
CA GLY A 30 -12.94 -10.06 -32.60
C GLY A 30 -14.37 -10.37 -32.17
N ASP A 31 -14.96 -11.37 -32.83
CA ASP A 31 -16.33 -11.82 -32.56
C ASP A 31 -16.44 -12.89 -31.45
N GLY A 32 -15.31 -13.20 -30.80
CA GLY A 32 -15.23 -14.18 -29.73
C GLY A 32 -15.33 -15.63 -30.21
N ALA A 33 -15.39 -16.55 -29.25
CA ALA A 33 -15.48 -17.97 -29.54
C ALA A 33 -16.78 -18.30 -30.28
N GLY A 34 -16.68 -19.04 -31.38
CA GLY A 34 -17.78 -19.35 -32.30
C GLY A 34 -18.40 -18.13 -32.99
N ASN A 35 -17.76 -16.96 -32.96
CA ASN A 35 -18.34 -15.67 -33.37
C ASN A 35 -19.65 -15.31 -32.63
N ALA A 36 -19.82 -15.81 -31.40
CA ALA A 36 -21.08 -15.73 -30.68
C ALA A 36 -21.17 -14.52 -29.73
N LYS A 37 -20.03 -13.98 -29.29
CA LYS A 37 -19.95 -12.90 -28.30
C LYS A 37 -18.85 -11.92 -28.72
N PRO A 38 -19.16 -10.91 -29.54
CA PRO A 38 -18.20 -9.87 -29.90
C PRO A 38 -17.64 -9.16 -28.68
N LEU A 39 -16.32 -8.90 -28.69
CA LEU A 39 -15.62 -8.30 -27.55
C LEU A 39 -15.79 -6.76 -27.53
N THR A 40 -17.02 -6.29 -27.63
CA THR A 40 -17.38 -4.87 -27.76
C THR A 40 -18.16 -4.35 -26.55
N SER A 41 -18.00 -4.98 -25.38
CA SER A 41 -18.56 -4.43 -24.14
C SER A 41 -17.91 -3.08 -23.81
N ILE A 42 -18.59 -2.28 -23.00
CA ILE A 42 -18.18 -0.90 -22.74
C ILE A 42 -16.83 -0.84 -22.03
N ASP A 43 -16.59 -1.74 -21.09
CA ASP A 43 -15.34 -1.87 -20.35
C ASP A 43 -14.18 -2.29 -21.26
N VAL A 44 -14.38 -3.29 -22.15
CA VAL A 44 -13.37 -3.71 -23.13
C VAL A 44 -13.08 -2.59 -24.11
N ALA A 45 -14.10 -1.90 -24.62
CA ALA A 45 -13.89 -0.78 -25.52
C ALA A 45 -13.13 0.38 -24.84
N ALA A 46 -13.46 0.68 -23.59
CA ALA A 46 -12.77 1.69 -22.78
C ALA A 46 -11.33 1.27 -22.43
N HIS A 47 -11.10 -0.02 -22.15
CA HIS A 47 -9.79 -0.61 -21.92
C HIS A 47 -8.89 -0.40 -23.15
N GLU A 48 -9.37 -0.77 -24.35
CA GLU A 48 -8.59 -0.58 -25.58
C GLU A 48 -8.32 0.90 -25.90
N MET A 49 -9.31 1.77 -25.72
CA MET A 49 -9.09 3.21 -25.90
C MET A 49 -8.03 3.75 -24.93
N THR A 50 -7.97 3.20 -23.73
CA THR A 50 -7.05 3.64 -22.67
C THR A 50 -5.60 3.23 -22.95
N HIS A 51 -5.35 2.14 -23.67
CA HIS A 51 -4.01 1.88 -24.21
C HIS A 51 -3.56 3.01 -25.14
N GLY A 52 -4.47 3.55 -25.96
CA GLY A 52 -4.20 4.73 -26.79
C GLY A 52 -3.88 5.98 -25.97
N LEU A 53 -4.62 6.22 -24.87
CA LEU A 53 -4.28 7.29 -23.92
C LEU A 53 -2.88 7.08 -23.34
N THR A 54 -2.54 5.86 -22.94
CA THR A 54 -1.22 5.52 -22.38
C THR A 54 -0.11 5.75 -23.40
N SER A 55 -0.32 5.41 -24.67
CA SER A 55 0.71 5.52 -25.72
C SER A 55 1.03 6.96 -26.15
N VAL A 56 0.12 7.90 -25.89
CA VAL A 56 0.33 9.34 -26.13
C VAL A 56 0.67 10.14 -24.86
N THR A 57 0.76 9.48 -23.70
CA THR A 57 1.09 10.10 -22.41
C THR A 57 2.35 9.48 -21.78
N ALA A 58 2.19 8.57 -20.80
CA ALA A 58 3.30 7.96 -20.08
C ALA A 58 4.15 7.01 -20.94
N ARG A 59 3.57 6.45 -22.01
CA ARG A 59 4.23 5.50 -22.92
C ARG A 59 4.78 4.27 -22.17
N LEU A 60 4.03 3.78 -21.19
CA LEU A 60 4.41 2.63 -20.36
C LEU A 60 4.81 1.44 -21.25
N VAL A 61 6.06 1.00 -21.14
CA VAL A 61 6.56 -0.15 -21.90
C VAL A 61 5.78 -1.38 -21.50
N TYR A 62 5.28 -2.12 -22.50
CA TYR A 62 4.45 -3.31 -22.32
C TYR A 62 5.28 -4.55 -21.93
N SER A 63 6.04 -4.44 -20.83
CA SER A 63 6.90 -5.48 -20.26
C SER A 63 7.25 -5.12 -18.82
N GLY A 64 7.60 -6.10 -17.99
CA GLY A 64 7.95 -5.85 -16.60
C GLY A 64 6.81 -5.23 -15.80
N GLU A 65 7.16 -4.47 -14.77
CA GLU A 65 6.18 -3.73 -13.96
C GLU A 65 5.48 -2.62 -14.75
N SER A 66 6.14 -1.99 -15.72
CA SER A 66 5.49 -0.97 -16.56
C SER A 66 4.40 -1.58 -17.44
N GLY A 67 4.56 -2.83 -17.86
CA GLY A 67 3.54 -3.56 -18.61
C GLY A 67 2.32 -3.88 -17.76
N GLY A 68 2.53 -4.37 -16.52
CA GLY A 68 1.44 -4.55 -15.56
C GLY A 68 0.71 -3.24 -15.25
N LEU A 69 1.42 -2.12 -15.12
CA LEU A 69 0.81 -0.80 -14.95
C LEU A 69 0.08 -0.30 -16.21
N ASN A 70 0.52 -0.70 -17.41
CA ASN A 70 -0.16 -0.38 -18.67
C ASN A 70 -1.54 -1.07 -18.71
N GLU A 71 -1.57 -2.38 -18.46
CA GLU A 71 -2.79 -3.17 -18.32
C GLU A 71 -3.72 -2.64 -17.23
N ALA A 72 -3.17 -2.37 -16.03
CA ALA A 72 -3.97 -1.85 -14.92
C ALA A 72 -4.55 -0.47 -15.22
N THR A 73 -3.82 0.38 -15.95
CA THR A 73 -4.34 1.70 -16.36
C THR A 73 -5.59 1.54 -17.23
N SER A 74 -5.58 0.59 -18.16
CA SER A 74 -6.72 0.27 -19.02
C SER A 74 -7.92 -0.27 -18.23
N ASP A 75 -7.71 -1.17 -17.27
CA ASP A 75 -8.77 -1.65 -16.37
C ASP A 75 -9.34 -0.54 -15.47
N ILE A 76 -8.49 0.32 -14.91
CA ILE A 76 -8.90 1.44 -14.04
C ILE A 76 -9.84 2.40 -14.76
N PHE A 77 -9.50 2.80 -15.99
CA PHE A 77 -10.35 3.71 -16.74
C PHE A 77 -11.55 3.02 -17.37
N ALA A 78 -11.47 1.71 -17.66
CA ALA A 78 -12.64 0.93 -18.06
C ALA A 78 -13.72 0.97 -16.97
N ALA A 79 -13.38 0.61 -15.73
CA ALA A 79 -14.31 0.69 -14.60
C ALA A 79 -14.82 2.13 -14.39
N ALA A 80 -13.95 3.14 -14.46
CA ALA A 80 -14.36 4.53 -14.34
C ALA A 80 -15.38 4.95 -15.42
N VAL A 81 -15.19 4.51 -16.66
CA VAL A 81 -16.10 4.77 -17.79
C VAL A 81 -17.42 4.06 -17.59
N GLU A 82 -17.46 2.82 -17.11
CA GLU A 82 -18.70 2.13 -16.83
C GLU A 82 -19.53 2.81 -15.75
N PHE A 83 -18.90 3.18 -14.63
CA PHE A 83 -19.55 3.95 -13.58
C PHE A 83 -20.07 5.29 -14.10
N HIS A 84 -19.31 5.95 -14.98
CA HIS A 84 -19.72 7.23 -15.57
C HIS A 84 -20.88 7.07 -16.56
N ALA A 85 -20.85 6.04 -17.39
CA ALA A 85 -21.88 5.77 -18.39
C ALA A 85 -23.23 5.46 -17.75
N ASN A 86 -23.23 4.90 -16.53
CA ASN A 86 -24.43 4.59 -15.76
C ASN A 86 -25.44 3.79 -16.60
N ASN A 87 -24.93 2.83 -17.37
CA ASN A 87 -25.72 2.03 -18.28
C ASN A 87 -26.53 1.00 -17.48
N ALA A 88 -27.85 1.01 -17.58
CA ALA A 88 -28.68 0.05 -16.85
C ALA A 88 -28.46 -1.42 -17.28
N GLN A 89 -27.97 -1.66 -18.51
CA GLN A 89 -27.65 -3.00 -19.02
C GLN A 89 -26.28 -3.49 -18.57
N ASP A 90 -25.42 -2.55 -18.20
CA ASP A 90 -24.06 -2.76 -17.74
C ASP A 90 -23.74 -1.79 -16.59
N PRO A 91 -24.35 -2.00 -15.40
CA PRO A 91 -24.15 -1.08 -14.30
C PRO A 91 -22.71 -1.11 -13.86
N GLY A 92 -22.07 0.06 -13.75
CA GLY A 92 -20.65 0.10 -13.44
C GLY A 92 -20.28 -0.68 -12.19
N ASP A 93 -19.20 -1.44 -12.33
CA ASP A 93 -18.72 -2.35 -11.31
C ASP A 93 -17.17 -2.44 -11.37
N TYR A 94 -16.60 -3.41 -10.67
CA TYR A 94 -15.15 -3.63 -10.54
C TYR A 94 -14.73 -5.02 -11.05
N LEU A 95 -15.57 -5.60 -11.89
CA LEU A 95 -15.30 -6.77 -12.70
C LEU A 95 -14.79 -6.27 -14.06
N VAL A 96 -13.99 -7.10 -14.73
CA VAL A 96 -13.50 -6.77 -16.08
C VAL A 96 -13.88 -7.91 -17.00
N GLY A 97 -14.55 -7.61 -18.09
CA GLY A 97 -14.95 -8.50 -19.16
C GLY A 97 -16.07 -9.47 -18.79
N GLU A 98 -16.92 -9.14 -17.81
CA GLU A 98 -18.08 -9.96 -17.41
C GLU A 98 -19.13 -10.07 -18.52
N LYS A 99 -19.36 -9.03 -19.35
CA LYS A 99 -20.30 -9.13 -20.48
C LYS A 99 -19.82 -9.97 -21.65
N ILE A 100 -18.52 -10.01 -21.91
CA ILE A 100 -17.98 -10.76 -23.06
C ILE A 100 -17.94 -12.26 -22.81
N ASP A 101 -17.94 -12.69 -21.54
CA ASP A 101 -17.93 -14.10 -21.12
C ASP A 101 -16.93 -14.94 -21.94
N ILE A 102 -15.70 -14.44 -22.02
CA ILE A 102 -14.65 -15.01 -22.85
C ILE A 102 -14.31 -16.46 -22.45
N ARG A 103 -14.62 -16.83 -21.20
CA ARG A 103 -14.43 -18.16 -20.62
C ARG A 103 -15.64 -19.09 -20.84
N GLY A 104 -16.77 -18.57 -21.31
CA GLY A 104 -18.02 -19.31 -21.55
C GLY A 104 -18.68 -19.86 -20.28
N ASN A 105 -18.34 -19.32 -19.12
CA ASN A 105 -18.78 -19.81 -17.80
C ASN A 105 -19.48 -18.73 -16.95
N GLY A 106 -19.72 -17.55 -17.54
CA GLY A 106 -20.37 -16.41 -16.89
C GLY A 106 -19.49 -15.68 -15.87
N THR A 107 -18.22 -16.03 -15.74
CA THR A 107 -17.28 -15.33 -14.85
C THR A 107 -16.53 -14.22 -15.59
N PRO A 108 -16.24 -13.08 -14.93
CA PRO A 108 -15.39 -12.05 -15.52
C PRO A 108 -13.99 -12.56 -15.80
N LEU A 109 -13.29 -11.82 -16.67
CA LEU A 109 -11.89 -12.06 -17.00
C LEU A 109 -10.97 -11.70 -15.82
N ARG A 110 -11.20 -10.58 -15.13
CA ARG A 110 -10.44 -10.13 -13.95
C ARG A 110 -11.35 -9.51 -12.89
N TYR A 111 -10.81 -9.41 -11.68
CA TYR A 111 -11.46 -8.80 -10.52
C TYR A 111 -10.55 -7.69 -9.98
N MET A 112 -11.09 -6.51 -9.70
CA MET A 112 -10.26 -5.44 -9.11
C MET A 112 -10.23 -5.49 -7.58
N ASP A 113 -11.25 -6.03 -6.90
CA ASP A 113 -11.33 -6.06 -5.42
C ASP A 113 -10.40 -7.10 -4.78
N LYS A 114 -10.22 -8.23 -5.45
CA LYS A 114 -9.33 -9.33 -5.08
C LYS A 114 -8.88 -10.08 -6.34
N PRO A 115 -7.84 -9.57 -7.04
CA PRO A 115 -7.40 -10.08 -8.34
C PRO A 115 -7.25 -11.59 -8.43
N SER A 116 -6.73 -12.24 -7.40
CA SER A 116 -6.48 -13.69 -7.35
C SER A 116 -7.74 -14.56 -7.49
N ARG A 117 -8.95 -13.97 -7.42
CA ARG A 117 -10.22 -14.66 -7.72
C ARG A 117 -10.28 -15.21 -9.14
N ASP A 118 -9.49 -14.68 -10.06
CA ASP A 118 -9.38 -15.23 -11.41
C ASP A 118 -8.44 -16.45 -11.51
N GLY A 119 -7.72 -16.78 -10.43
CA GLY A 119 -6.78 -17.90 -10.31
C GLY A 119 -5.33 -17.60 -10.71
N SER A 120 -5.03 -16.44 -11.28
CA SER A 120 -3.70 -16.12 -11.85
C SER A 120 -3.15 -14.77 -11.42
N SER A 121 -4.00 -13.74 -11.37
CA SER A 121 -3.63 -12.37 -11.02
C SER A 121 -3.15 -12.25 -9.59
N LYS A 122 -2.28 -11.27 -9.35
CA LYS A 122 -1.67 -11.06 -8.03
C LYS A 122 -2.42 -10.00 -7.26
N ASP A 123 -2.80 -10.31 -6.02
CA ASP A 123 -3.49 -9.36 -5.14
C ASP A 123 -2.56 -8.21 -4.71
N TYR A 124 -1.27 -8.53 -4.54
CA TYR A 124 -0.27 -7.64 -3.92
C TYR A 124 1.04 -7.65 -4.70
N TRP A 125 1.77 -6.54 -4.61
CA TRP A 125 3.11 -6.40 -5.19
C TRP A 125 4.14 -7.25 -4.43
N TYR A 126 5.16 -7.72 -5.15
CA TYR A 126 6.38 -8.30 -4.60
C TYR A 126 7.53 -8.09 -5.58
N SER A 127 8.78 -8.16 -5.13
CA SER A 127 9.98 -7.79 -5.92
C SER A 127 10.23 -8.60 -7.19
N GLY A 128 9.51 -9.71 -7.40
CA GLY A 128 9.58 -10.55 -8.60
C GLY A 128 8.39 -10.40 -9.54
N ILE A 129 7.45 -9.48 -9.27
CA ILE A 129 6.21 -9.39 -10.02
C ILE A 129 6.42 -8.98 -11.49
N GLY A 130 7.50 -8.27 -11.81
CA GLY A 130 7.84 -7.91 -13.19
C GLY A 130 8.12 -9.10 -14.11
N SER A 131 8.30 -10.31 -13.59
CA SER A 131 8.44 -11.53 -14.39
C SER A 131 7.10 -12.24 -14.66
N VAL A 132 6.02 -11.75 -14.06
CA VAL A 132 4.66 -12.27 -14.29
C VAL A 132 4.07 -11.61 -15.53
N ASP A 133 3.26 -12.35 -16.28
CA ASP A 133 2.51 -11.81 -17.41
C ASP A 133 1.79 -10.51 -17.03
N VAL A 134 1.80 -9.53 -17.94
CA VAL A 134 1.31 -8.17 -17.68
C VAL A 134 -0.17 -8.14 -17.26
N HIS A 135 -0.98 -9.06 -17.79
CA HIS A 135 -2.41 -9.13 -17.46
C HIS A 135 -2.66 -9.65 -16.03
N TYR A 136 -1.68 -10.33 -15.42
CA TYR A 136 -1.76 -10.86 -14.05
C TYR A 136 -0.98 -9.99 -13.06
N SER A 137 0.09 -9.34 -13.52
CA SER A 137 0.87 -8.37 -12.75
C SER A 137 0.22 -6.99 -12.71
N SER A 138 -0.87 -6.75 -13.43
CA SER A 138 -1.77 -5.59 -13.29
C SER A 138 -2.59 -5.62 -12.01
N GLY A 139 -2.82 -6.82 -11.45
CA GLY A 139 -3.66 -7.05 -10.27
C GLY A 139 -3.42 -6.08 -9.12
N PRO A 140 -2.19 -5.82 -8.66
CA PRO A 140 -1.97 -4.90 -7.53
C PRO A 140 -2.41 -3.46 -7.80
N ALA A 141 -2.29 -2.95 -9.03
CA ALA A 141 -2.77 -1.61 -9.36
C ALA A 141 -4.31 -1.57 -9.54
N ASN A 142 -4.91 -2.64 -10.06
CA ASN A 142 -6.38 -2.80 -10.05
C ASN A 142 -6.91 -2.78 -8.62
N HIS A 143 -6.25 -3.52 -7.73
CA HIS A 143 -6.58 -3.60 -6.32
C HIS A 143 -6.38 -2.28 -5.59
N TRP A 144 -5.28 -1.57 -5.89
CA TRP A 144 -5.06 -0.22 -5.38
C TRP A 144 -6.22 0.72 -5.74
N TYR A 145 -6.71 0.66 -6.98
CA TYR A 145 -7.80 1.53 -7.43
C TYR A 145 -9.12 1.22 -6.74
N TYR A 146 -9.45 -0.06 -6.55
CA TYR A 146 -10.61 -0.47 -5.74
C TYR A 146 -10.48 0.07 -4.31
N LEU A 147 -9.35 -0.19 -3.64
CA LEU A 147 -9.10 0.24 -2.27
C LEU A 147 -9.19 1.76 -2.10
N LEU A 148 -8.59 2.51 -3.02
CA LEU A 148 -8.64 3.97 -2.98
C LEU A 148 -10.04 4.52 -3.27
N SER A 149 -10.81 3.87 -4.14
CA SER A 149 -12.16 4.29 -4.48
C SER A 149 -13.16 3.98 -3.36
N GLU A 150 -13.15 2.74 -2.88
CA GLU A 150 -14.25 2.17 -2.09
C GLU A 150 -13.89 1.86 -0.64
N GLY A 151 -12.60 1.74 -0.34
CA GLY A 151 -12.09 1.22 0.92
C GLY A 151 -11.96 -0.31 0.94
N SER A 152 -11.29 -0.82 1.97
CA SER A 152 -11.13 -2.27 2.20
C SER A 152 -12.36 -2.90 2.85
N GLY A 153 -12.49 -4.22 2.73
CA GLY A 153 -13.50 -5.05 3.38
C GLY A 153 -14.76 -5.25 2.54
N ALA A 154 -15.78 -5.81 3.20
CA ALA A 154 -17.02 -6.19 2.54
C ALA A 154 -17.86 -4.98 2.10
N LYS A 155 -18.28 -4.97 0.83
CA LYS A 155 -19.14 -3.92 0.26
C LYS A 155 -20.00 -4.49 -0.86
N THR A 156 -21.22 -3.97 -1.00
CA THR A 156 -22.06 -4.23 -2.17
C THR A 156 -22.22 -2.95 -2.98
N ILE A 157 -21.89 -3.00 -4.26
CA ILE A 157 -22.00 -1.87 -5.18
C ILE A 157 -22.77 -2.35 -6.41
N ASN A 158 -23.85 -1.67 -6.77
CA ASN A 158 -24.68 -2.00 -7.92
C ASN A 158 -25.11 -3.48 -8.02
N GLY A 159 -25.27 -4.15 -6.87
CA GLY A 159 -25.68 -5.55 -6.79
C GLY A 159 -24.54 -6.57 -6.82
N VAL A 160 -23.28 -6.13 -6.99
CA VAL A 160 -22.10 -6.98 -6.91
C VAL A 160 -21.51 -6.91 -5.50
N SER A 161 -21.23 -8.07 -4.91
CA SER A 161 -20.59 -8.19 -3.60
C SER A 161 -19.08 -8.32 -3.74
N TYR A 162 -18.39 -7.48 -2.98
CA TYR A 162 -16.94 -7.40 -2.88
C TYR A 162 -16.50 -7.65 -1.44
N ASP A 163 -15.29 -8.18 -1.28
CA ASP A 163 -14.61 -8.30 0.01
C ASP A 163 -13.10 -8.16 -0.21
N SER A 164 -12.63 -6.92 -0.11
CA SER A 164 -11.28 -6.53 -0.54
C SER A 164 -10.30 -6.52 0.65
N PRO A 165 -9.37 -7.48 0.75
CA PRO A 165 -8.38 -7.52 1.82
C PRO A 165 -7.24 -6.54 1.56
N THR A 166 -6.37 -6.33 2.55
CA THR A 166 -5.08 -5.66 2.35
C THR A 166 -3.94 -6.59 2.73
N SER A 167 -2.76 -6.39 2.15
CA SER A 167 -1.57 -7.20 2.43
C SER A 167 -1.15 -7.14 3.90
N ASP A 168 -1.38 -6.00 4.54
CA ASP A 168 -1.06 -5.70 5.93
C ASP A 168 -2.22 -5.96 6.91
N GLY A 169 -3.40 -6.36 6.40
CA GLY A 169 -4.61 -6.52 7.20
C GLY A 169 -5.16 -5.22 7.82
N LEU A 170 -4.60 -4.06 7.49
CA LEU A 170 -5.03 -2.75 8.00
C LEU A 170 -6.05 -2.10 7.07
N PRO A 171 -7.10 -1.45 7.63
CA PRO A 171 -8.17 -0.89 6.81
C PRO A 171 -7.67 0.24 5.91
N VAL A 172 -8.29 0.37 4.75
CA VAL A 172 -8.18 1.52 3.85
C VAL A 172 -9.52 2.22 3.80
N THR A 173 -9.52 3.53 4.03
CA THR A 173 -10.70 4.38 3.82
C THR A 173 -10.66 4.94 2.40
N GLY A 174 -11.69 4.65 1.61
CA GLY A 174 -11.80 5.15 0.24
C GLY A 174 -12.09 6.66 0.17
N ILE A 175 -11.65 7.30 -0.91
CA ILE A 175 -11.88 8.73 -1.20
C ILE A 175 -12.89 8.96 -2.33
N GLY A 176 -13.49 7.88 -2.85
CA GLY A 176 -14.43 7.91 -3.95
C GLY A 176 -13.75 7.85 -5.33
N ARG A 177 -14.50 7.30 -6.28
CA ARG A 177 -14.07 7.02 -7.66
C ARG A 177 -13.54 8.26 -8.37
N ASP A 178 -14.29 9.36 -8.37
CA ASP A 178 -13.91 10.60 -9.08
C ASP A 178 -12.52 11.10 -8.69
N LYS A 179 -12.20 11.08 -7.38
CA LYS A 179 -10.89 11.49 -6.88
C LYS A 179 -9.81 10.48 -7.25
N ALA A 180 -10.09 9.19 -7.11
CA ALA A 180 -9.16 8.12 -7.47
C ALA A 180 -8.78 8.17 -8.97
N SER A 181 -9.78 8.27 -9.87
CA SER A 181 -9.56 8.37 -11.32
C SER A 181 -8.81 9.66 -11.69
N LEU A 182 -9.13 10.79 -11.05
CA LEU A 182 -8.43 12.06 -11.29
C LEU A 182 -6.95 11.99 -10.89
N ILE A 183 -6.65 11.35 -9.75
CA ILE A 183 -5.27 11.16 -9.28
C ILE A 183 -4.50 10.27 -10.26
N TRP A 184 -5.06 9.13 -10.67
CA TRP A 184 -4.40 8.23 -11.62
C TRP A 184 -4.18 8.91 -12.98
N PHE A 185 -5.19 9.62 -13.50
CA PHE A 185 -5.09 10.35 -14.77
C PHE A 185 -3.96 11.38 -14.74
N LYS A 186 -3.93 12.24 -13.71
CA LYS A 186 -2.86 13.25 -13.59
C LYS A 186 -1.49 12.60 -13.37
N ALA A 187 -1.41 11.47 -12.67
CA ALA A 187 -0.14 10.76 -12.49
C ALA A 187 0.36 10.20 -13.83
N LEU A 188 -0.51 9.53 -14.59
CA LEU A 188 -0.25 9.02 -15.93
C LEU A 188 0.23 10.14 -16.87
N THR A 189 -0.43 11.30 -16.88
CA THR A 189 -0.12 12.35 -17.86
C THR A 189 1.00 13.30 -17.46
N THR A 190 1.42 13.33 -16.18
CA THR A 190 2.39 14.33 -15.70
C THR A 190 3.56 13.78 -14.89
N LYS A 191 3.46 12.57 -14.32
CA LYS A 191 4.48 12.00 -13.43
C LYS A 191 5.08 10.72 -13.97
N PHE A 192 4.28 9.90 -14.65
CA PHE A 192 4.73 8.62 -15.17
C PHE A 192 5.58 8.82 -16.43
N THR A 193 6.59 7.97 -16.56
CA THR A 193 7.44 7.79 -17.74
C THR A 193 7.29 6.38 -18.28
N SER A 194 7.92 6.09 -19.42
CA SER A 194 7.81 4.80 -20.09
C SER A 194 8.30 3.61 -19.27
N SER A 195 9.20 3.84 -18.31
CA SER A 195 9.77 2.83 -17.42
C SER A 195 9.23 2.89 -15.99
N THR A 196 8.06 3.51 -15.78
CA THR A 196 7.46 3.60 -14.44
C THR A 196 7.21 2.20 -13.90
N ASN A 197 7.71 1.93 -12.70
CA ASN A 197 7.46 0.71 -11.94
C ASN A 197 6.46 0.99 -10.80
N TYR A 198 6.08 0.00 -10.00
CA TYR A 198 5.09 0.18 -8.93
C TYR A 198 5.50 1.23 -7.88
N ALA A 199 6.78 1.27 -7.50
CA ALA A 199 7.31 2.31 -6.61
C ALA A 199 7.20 3.72 -7.24
N GLY A 200 7.45 3.83 -8.54
CA GLY A 200 7.25 5.05 -9.32
C GLY A 200 5.78 5.46 -9.42
N ALA A 201 4.87 4.49 -9.62
CA ALA A 201 3.43 4.74 -9.65
C ALA A 201 2.92 5.30 -8.33
N ARG A 202 3.40 4.75 -7.21
CA ARG A 202 3.17 5.29 -5.87
C ARG A 202 3.68 6.72 -5.72
N THR A 203 4.93 6.95 -6.11
CA THR A 203 5.54 8.29 -6.00
C THR A 203 4.76 9.33 -6.80
N GLY A 204 4.37 9.00 -8.04
CA GLY A 204 3.63 9.90 -8.92
C GLY A 204 2.22 10.21 -8.41
N THR A 205 1.48 9.20 -7.96
CA THR A 205 0.12 9.41 -7.41
C THR A 205 0.13 10.19 -6.09
N LEU A 206 1.13 9.98 -5.21
CA LEU A 206 1.31 10.79 -4.01
C LEU A 206 1.66 12.25 -4.33
N ALA A 207 2.53 12.48 -5.31
CA ALA A 207 2.85 13.84 -5.77
C ALA A 207 1.59 14.56 -6.28
N VAL A 208 0.76 13.87 -7.08
CA VAL A 208 -0.51 14.42 -7.57
C VAL A 208 -1.51 14.68 -6.45
N ALA A 209 -1.65 13.74 -5.49
CA ALA A 209 -2.54 13.95 -4.35
C ALA A 209 -2.11 15.16 -3.50
N SER A 210 -0.80 15.35 -3.32
CA SER A 210 -0.23 16.52 -2.66
C SER A 210 -0.52 17.81 -3.43
N GLU A 211 -0.39 17.80 -4.77
CA GLU A 211 -0.67 18.96 -5.63
C GLU A 211 -2.16 19.34 -5.64
N LEU A 212 -3.06 18.36 -5.61
CA LEU A 212 -4.51 18.58 -5.66
C LEU A 212 -5.12 18.95 -4.31
N TYR A 213 -4.66 18.31 -3.24
CA TYR A 213 -5.34 18.32 -1.94
C TYR A 213 -4.41 18.74 -0.78
N GLY A 214 -3.09 18.76 -1.00
CA GLY A 214 -2.07 19.04 0.02
C GLY A 214 -1.48 17.79 0.66
N ALA A 215 -0.21 17.84 1.07
CA ALA A 215 0.53 16.70 1.63
C ALA A 215 -0.04 16.16 2.97
N ASN A 216 -0.79 16.98 3.71
CA ASN A 216 -1.42 16.61 4.98
C ASN A 216 -2.92 16.28 4.84
N SER A 217 -3.40 16.11 3.60
CA SER A 217 -4.81 15.84 3.32
C SER A 217 -5.21 14.39 3.59
N PRO A 218 -6.50 14.12 3.89
CA PRO A 218 -7.04 12.77 3.90
C PRO A 218 -6.79 12.00 2.59
N GLU A 219 -6.80 12.69 1.45
CA GLU A 219 -6.57 12.11 0.13
C GLU A 219 -5.13 11.62 -0.05
N TYR A 220 -4.15 12.44 0.35
CA TYR A 220 -2.75 12.03 0.34
C TYR A 220 -2.52 10.81 1.23
N ALA A 221 -3.10 10.82 2.43
CA ALA A 221 -3.02 9.69 3.35
C ALA A 221 -3.67 8.43 2.77
N ALA A 222 -4.86 8.55 2.16
CA ALA A 222 -5.57 7.43 1.55
C ALA A 222 -4.84 6.82 0.35
N VAL A 223 -4.25 7.64 -0.53
CA VAL A 223 -3.40 7.15 -1.63
C VAL A 223 -2.26 6.29 -1.09
N ALA A 224 -1.63 6.77 -0.02
CA ALA A 224 -0.52 6.06 0.58
C ALA A 224 -0.94 4.77 1.29
N HIS A 225 -2.10 4.79 1.96
CA HIS A 225 -2.71 3.63 2.60
C HIS A 225 -3.14 2.57 1.60
N ALA A 226 -3.75 2.96 0.48
CA ALA A 226 -4.12 2.04 -0.59
C ALA A 226 -2.87 1.38 -1.21
N TRP A 227 -1.78 2.13 -1.44
CA TRP A 227 -0.53 1.55 -1.96
C TRP A 227 0.10 0.57 -0.97
N ALA A 228 0.13 0.92 0.31
CA ALA A 228 0.59 0.01 1.34
C ALA A 228 -0.29 -1.24 1.46
N GLY A 229 -1.61 -1.10 1.30
CA GLY A 229 -2.55 -2.21 1.30
C GLY A 229 -2.37 -3.19 0.14
N VAL A 230 -1.61 -2.81 -0.91
CA VAL A 230 -1.17 -3.70 -1.99
C VAL A 230 0.34 -3.99 -1.96
N ASN A 231 0.96 -3.82 -0.79
CA ASN A 231 2.39 -4.04 -0.54
C ASN A 231 3.35 -3.16 -1.36
N VAL A 232 2.92 -1.98 -1.82
CA VAL A 232 3.80 -1.02 -2.51
C VAL A 232 4.29 0.02 -1.51
N GLY A 233 5.33 -0.37 -0.78
CA GLY A 233 6.03 0.43 0.22
C GLY A 233 5.21 0.80 1.46
N ALA A 234 5.87 1.41 2.44
CA ALA A 234 5.33 1.52 3.80
C ALA A 234 4.12 2.46 3.94
N ARG A 235 3.12 2.07 4.74
CA ARG A 235 1.98 2.89 5.12
C ARG A 235 2.42 4.14 5.90
N PRO A 236 2.02 5.38 5.52
CA PRO A 236 2.28 6.57 6.32
C PRO A 236 1.55 6.53 7.66
N GLY A 237 2.24 6.98 8.71
CA GLY A 237 1.86 6.72 10.09
C GLY A 237 2.39 5.37 10.62
N GLY A 238 3.06 4.57 9.77
CA GLY A 238 3.80 3.36 10.12
C GLY A 238 3.20 2.06 9.56
N GLY A 239 4.01 1.30 8.80
CA GLY A 239 3.89 -0.16 8.61
C GLY A 239 4.13 -0.68 7.18
N ASP A 240 5.19 -1.46 6.93
CA ASP A 240 5.13 -2.94 6.70
C ASP A 240 6.53 -3.54 6.43
N PRO A 241 6.87 -4.84 6.71
CA PRO A 241 6.13 -5.91 7.39
C PRO A 241 6.90 -6.62 8.54
N ASP A 242 6.44 -6.49 9.78
CA ASP A 242 6.58 -7.42 10.95
C ASP A 242 5.72 -6.82 12.10
N PRO A 243 5.08 -7.60 12.98
CA PRO A 243 3.81 -7.27 13.63
C PRO A 243 3.98 -6.15 14.66
N GLY A 244 3.38 -4.97 14.46
CA GLY A 244 3.53 -3.90 15.45
C GLY A 244 2.67 -2.68 15.19
N GLY A 245 1.64 -2.51 16.02
CA GLY A 245 0.74 -1.37 16.13
C GLY A 245 1.34 -0.06 16.67
N LYS A 246 0.57 0.63 17.50
CA LYS A 246 0.70 2.09 17.72
C LYS A 246 2.07 2.48 18.30
N VAL A 247 2.63 3.57 17.77
CA VAL A 247 3.95 4.10 18.17
C VAL A 247 3.82 5.29 19.11
N PHE A 248 4.64 5.33 20.15
CA PHE A 248 4.74 6.45 21.10
C PHE A 248 6.21 6.73 21.38
N GLU A 249 6.64 8.00 21.25
CA GLU A 249 8.03 8.39 21.37
C GLU A 249 8.20 9.61 22.28
N ASN A 250 9.33 9.66 22.99
CA ASN A 250 9.82 10.83 23.69
C ASN A 250 11.28 11.11 23.31
N ASN A 251 11.50 12.29 22.73
CA ASN A 251 12.81 12.79 22.30
C ASN A 251 13.42 13.81 23.28
N THR A 252 12.82 13.96 24.47
CA THR A 252 13.36 14.82 25.52
C THR A 252 14.62 14.18 26.08
N VAL A 253 15.73 14.91 25.98
CA VAL A 253 17.03 14.46 26.46
C VAL A 253 17.02 14.38 27.99
N VAL A 254 17.44 13.23 28.54
CA VAL A 254 17.60 13.01 29.98
C VAL A 254 19.04 12.64 30.28
N ASN A 255 19.73 13.44 31.09
CA ASN A 255 21.11 13.15 31.49
C ASN A 255 21.18 11.96 32.44
N ILE A 256 22.16 11.09 32.23
CA ILE A 256 22.48 9.93 33.06
C ILE A 256 23.73 10.31 33.88
N PRO A 257 23.63 10.40 35.22
CA PRO A 257 24.77 10.70 36.09
C PRO A 257 25.69 9.48 36.25
N ASP A 258 27.00 9.74 36.37
CA ASP A 258 28.06 8.76 36.63
C ASP A 258 27.82 8.04 37.97
N ALA A 259 27.85 6.70 37.96
CA ALA A 259 27.59 5.83 39.12
C ALA A 259 26.39 6.25 39.99
N GLY A 260 25.37 6.86 39.39
CA GLY A 260 24.34 7.62 40.09
C GLY A 260 23.02 6.88 40.29
N ALA A 261 22.03 7.60 40.81
CA ALA A 261 20.66 7.11 40.84
C ALA A 261 20.11 6.94 39.41
N ALA A 262 19.28 5.92 39.20
CA ALA A 262 18.63 5.68 37.92
C ALA A 262 17.75 6.88 37.52
N VAL A 263 17.75 7.20 36.22
CA VAL A 263 16.91 8.24 35.61
C VAL A 263 15.84 7.60 34.73
N THR A 264 14.78 8.36 34.42
CA THR A 264 13.67 7.87 33.59
C THR A 264 13.30 8.84 32.48
N SER A 265 13.01 8.30 31.29
CA SER A 265 12.29 8.97 30.21
C SER A 265 10.92 8.31 30.03
N ALA A 266 9.85 9.08 29.85
CA ALA A 266 8.48 8.56 29.84
C ALA A 266 7.78 8.78 28.49
N VAL A 267 6.94 7.83 28.08
CA VAL A 267 5.99 7.99 26.97
C VAL A 267 4.58 7.71 27.47
N ASN A 268 3.64 8.58 27.10
CA ASN A 268 2.23 8.40 27.43
C ASN A 268 1.54 7.66 26.28
N VAL A 269 1.17 6.40 26.54
CA VAL A 269 0.50 5.53 25.58
C VAL A 269 -1.01 5.70 25.71
N THR A 270 -1.66 6.00 24.58
CA THR A 270 -3.11 6.26 24.54
C THR A 270 -3.78 5.60 23.35
N GLY A 271 -5.04 5.21 23.51
CA GLY A 271 -5.86 4.68 22.42
C GLY A 271 -5.57 3.22 22.06
N ILE A 272 -4.84 2.46 22.88
CA ILE A 272 -4.73 1.01 22.75
C ILE A 272 -5.67 0.38 23.78
N ALA A 273 -6.72 -0.29 23.32
CA ALA A 273 -7.62 -1.01 24.21
C ALA A 273 -6.94 -2.31 24.70
N GLY A 274 -7.11 -2.64 25.99
CA GLY A 274 -6.60 -3.88 26.57
C GLY A 274 -5.11 -3.85 26.92
N ASN A 275 -4.47 -5.02 26.81
CA ASN A 275 -3.07 -5.21 27.17
C ASN A 275 -2.12 -4.94 26.00
N ALA A 276 -0.85 -4.67 26.31
CA ALA A 276 0.24 -4.52 25.36
C ALA A 276 0.52 -5.85 24.62
N PRO A 277 1.19 -5.86 23.45
CA PRO A 277 1.49 -7.11 22.76
C PRO A 277 2.58 -7.93 23.48
N SER A 278 2.66 -9.23 23.15
CA SER A 278 3.78 -10.09 23.54
C SER A 278 5.07 -9.82 22.77
N ALA A 279 5.03 -8.95 21.76
CA ALA A 279 6.15 -8.57 20.92
C ALA A 279 6.39 -7.04 20.92
N LEU A 280 6.10 -6.37 22.04
CA LEU A 280 6.27 -4.93 22.20
C LEU A 280 7.71 -4.54 21.84
N LYS A 281 7.87 -3.65 20.85
CA LYS A 281 9.21 -3.16 20.47
C LYS A 281 9.57 -1.94 21.30
N VAL A 282 10.81 -1.93 21.77
CA VAL A 282 11.38 -0.88 22.61
C VAL A 282 12.65 -0.37 21.94
N ASP A 283 12.55 0.76 21.27
CA ASP A 283 13.68 1.43 20.66
C ASP A 283 14.31 2.39 21.67
N VAL A 284 15.62 2.24 21.85
CA VAL A 284 16.43 3.10 22.72
C VAL A 284 17.53 3.75 21.91
N ASN A 285 17.75 5.03 22.17
CA ASN A 285 18.90 5.78 21.69
C ASN A 285 19.54 6.50 22.87
N ILE A 286 20.68 6.01 23.31
CA ILE A 286 21.42 6.51 24.47
C ILE A 286 22.84 6.82 24.04
N SER A 287 23.31 8.02 24.34
CA SER A 287 24.73 8.35 24.24
C SER A 287 25.45 8.03 25.53
N HIS A 288 26.54 7.26 25.44
CA HIS A 288 27.41 6.90 26.57
C HIS A 288 28.78 6.50 26.01
N THR A 289 29.87 6.87 26.66
CA THR A 289 31.24 6.54 26.24
C THR A 289 31.68 5.13 26.63
N TYR A 290 30.91 4.46 27.48
CA TYR A 290 31.09 3.04 27.78
C TYR A 290 29.73 2.37 28.01
N ARG A 291 29.10 1.81 26.99
CA ARG A 291 27.71 1.32 27.10
C ARG A 291 27.57 0.12 28.04
N GLY A 292 28.67 -0.56 28.34
CA GLY A 292 28.76 -1.64 29.31
C GLY A 292 28.41 -1.20 30.73
N ASP A 293 28.40 0.10 31.04
CA ASP A 293 28.06 0.55 32.38
C ASP A 293 26.55 0.61 32.64
N LEU A 294 25.76 0.57 31.57
CA LEU A 294 24.34 0.82 31.63
C LEU A 294 23.54 -0.43 31.99
N VAL A 295 22.68 -0.28 32.99
CA VAL A 295 21.50 -1.12 33.21
C VAL A 295 20.29 -0.40 32.63
N ILE A 296 19.53 -1.09 31.77
CA ILE A 296 18.36 -0.54 31.07
C ILE A 296 17.15 -1.43 31.31
N ASP A 297 16.08 -0.82 31.83
CA ASP A 297 14.79 -1.47 32.08
C ASP A 297 13.65 -0.69 31.39
N LEU A 298 12.68 -1.40 30.84
CA LEU A 298 11.35 -0.85 30.54
C LEU A 298 10.46 -0.98 31.78
N VAL A 299 9.71 0.06 32.12
CA VAL A 299 8.73 0.08 33.22
C VAL A 299 7.33 0.30 32.64
N ALA A 300 6.41 -0.61 32.96
CA ALA A 300 5.00 -0.57 32.58
C ALA A 300 4.19 0.39 33.48
N PRO A 301 2.96 0.77 33.09
CA PRO A 301 2.11 1.69 33.87
C PRO A 301 1.78 1.21 35.29
N ASP A 302 1.78 -0.11 35.50
CA ASP A 302 1.55 -0.74 36.80
C ASP A 302 2.82 -0.86 37.67
N GLY A 303 3.97 -0.36 37.19
CA GLY A 303 5.27 -0.44 37.85
C GLY A 303 6.04 -1.73 37.58
N GLY A 304 5.50 -2.68 36.82
CA GLY A 304 6.23 -3.89 36.41
C GLY A 304 7.41 -3.57 35.48
N THR A 305 8.50 -4.32 35.58
CA THR A 305 9.76 -4.01 34.87
C THR A 305 10.23 -5.15 33.95
N PHE A 306 10.85 -4.78 32.83
CA PHE A 306 11.48 -5.71 31.88
C PHE A 306 12.93 -5.30 31.61
N ARG A 307 13.87 -6.21 31.88
CA ARG A 307 15.31 -5.98 31.63
C ARG A 307 15.60 -6.01 30.13
N LEU A 308 16.10 -4.89 29.60
CA LEU A 308 16.52 -4.78 28.20
C LEU A 308 18.02 -5.02 28.05
N LYS A 309 18.83 -4.47 28.97
CA LYS A 309 20.29 -4.59 28.98
C LYS A 309 20.84 -4.67 30.39
N ASN A 310 21.74 -5.63 30.64
CA ASN A 310 22.59 -5.67 31.82
C ASN A 310 23.87 -4.89 31.59
N SER A 311 24.46 -4.38 32.67
CA SER A 311 25.83 -3.90 32.62
C SER A 311 26.80 -5.07 32.37
N SER A 312 27.93 -4.77 31.73
CA SER A 312 28.96 -5.72 31.36
C SER A 312 30.29 -4.98 31.22
N SER A 313 31.25 -5.34 32.08
CA SER A 313 32.61 -4.76 32.08
C SER A 313 33.45 -5.12 30.85
N SER A 314 32.90 -5.89 29.91
CA SER A 314 33.53 -6.26 28.65
C SER A 314 32.89 -5.59 27.43
N ASP A 315 31.80 -4.83 27.62
CA ASP A 315 31.09 -4.16 26.52
C ASP A 315 31.53 -2.69 26.40
N SER A 316 32.76 -2.49 25.94
CA SER A 316 33.44 -1.19 25.87
C SER A 316 33.07 -0.32 24.68
N ALA A 317 31.96 -0.62 23.99
CA ALA A 317 31.53 0.18 22.86
C ALA A 317 30.77 1.43 23.31
N ASP A 318 30.82 2.48 22.51
CA ASP A 318 30.00 3.67 22.72
C ASP A 318 28.53 3.40 22.40
N ASN A 319 27.65 4.09 23.13
CA ASN A 319 26.23 4.27 22.85
C ASN A 319 25.37 2.99 22.86
N VAL A 320 24.09 3.15 23.16
CA VAL A 320 23.09 2.10 22.96
C VAL A 320 22.06 2.63 21.96
N VAL A 321 22.20 2.19 20.71
CA VAL A 321 21.18 2.38 19.67
C VAL A 321 20.67 1.00 19.29
N ALA A 322 19.53 0.61 19.86
CA ALA A 322 19.04 -0.75 19.76
C ALA A 322 17.50 -0.81 19.84
N THR A 323 16.94 -1.86 19.25
CA THR A 323 15.53 -2.22 19.40
C THR A 323 15.43 -3.54 20.15
N TYR A 324 14.73 -3.54 21.28
CA TYR A 324 14.42 -4.74 22.05
C TYR A 324 13.00 -5.21 21.78
N THR A 325 12.73 -6.51 21.96
CA THR A 325 11.37 -7.07 21.91
C THR A 325 11.01 -7.59 23.30
N VAL A 326 9.88 -7.15 23.84
CA VAL A 326 9.42 -7.46 25.21
C VAL A 326 8.05 -8.15 25.15
N ASN A 327 7.89 -9.22 25.92
CA ASN A 327 6.58 -9.80 26.15
C ASN A 327 5.82 -9.05 27.24
N ALA A 328 4.99 -8.08 26.82
CA ALA A 328 4.20 -7.24 27.70
C ALA A 328 2.70 -7.62 27.72
N SER A 329 2.33 -8.82 27.23
CA SER A 329 0.94 -9.30 27.10
C SER A 329 0.10 -9.30 28.38
N SER A 330 0.73 -9.24 29.55
CA SER A 330 0.07 -9.15 30.86
C SER A 330 -0.14 -7.72 31.37
N LYS A 331 0.36 -6.71 30.65
CA LYS A 331 0.36 -5.30 31.07
C LYS A 331 -0.68 -4.51 30.28
N VAL A 332 -1.46 -3.67 30.96
CA VAL A 332 -2.37 -2.73 30.29
C VAL A 332 -1.56 -1.81 29.38
N ALA A 333 -2.00 -1.65 28.12
CA ALA A 333 -1.25 -0.88 27.14
C ALA A 333 -1.31 0.63 27.41
N ASN A 334 -2.50 1.18 27.65
CA ASN A 334 -2.66 2.60 27.94
C ASN A 334 -2.08 2.99 29.30
N GLY A 335 -1.34 4.09 29.31
CA GLY A 335 -0.72 4.65 30.51
C GLY A 335 0.69 5.16 30.26
N GLU A 336 1.33 5.60 31.33
CA GLU A 336 2.71 6.07 31.27
C GLU A 336 3.68 4.88 31.31
N TRP A 337 4.44 4.70 30.24
CA TRP A 337 5.56 3.75 30.19
C TRP A 337 6.87 4.51 30.36
N LYS A 338 7.86 3.91 31.01
CA LYS A 338 9.16 4.56 31.27
C LYS A 338 10.32 3.71 30.81
N LEU A 339 11.30 4.33 30.18
CA LEU A 339 12.63 3.79 30.05
C LEU A 339 13.43 4.22 31.28
N LYS A 340 13.86 3.27 32.10
CA LYS A 340 14.71 3.50 33.27
C LYS A 340 16.14 3.10 32.93
N VAL A 341 17.07 4.03 33.11
CA VAL A 341 18.48 3.83 32.80
C VAL A 341 19.33 4.20 34.01
N GLN A 342 20.31 3.37 34.33
CA GLN A 342 21.28 3.62 35.39
C GLN A 342 22.67 3.28 34.90
N ASP A 343 23.60 4.21 35.09
CA ASP A 343 25.02 3.91 35.11
C ASP A 343 25.39 3.37 36.50
N VAL A 344 25.95 2.16 36.54
CA VAL A 344 26.33 1.48 37.79
C VAL A 344 27.84 1.43 38.05
N TYR A 345 28.65 1.95 37.13
CA TYR A 345 30.10 2.06 37.29
C TYR A 345 30.53 3.52 37.26
N ARG A 346 31.80 3.75 37.57
CA ARG A 346 32.37 5.10 37.64
C ARG A 346 33.09 5.44 36.33
N SER A 347 33.22 6.74 36.06
CA SER A 347 34.09 7.42 35.07
C SER A 347 33.37 7.93 33.84
N ASP A 348 32.14 7.48 33.59
CA ASP A 348 31.41 7.76 32.38
C ASP A 348 30.07 8.46 32.72
N THR A 349 29.58 9.26 31.78
CA THR A 349 28.24 9.85 31.89
C THR A 349 27.56 9.69 30.54
N GLY A 350 26.26 9.89 30.51
CA GLY A 350 25.56 9.88 29.24
C GLY A 350 24.23 10.58 29.25
N ARG A 351 23.43 10.24 28.26
CA ARG A 351 22.08 10.77 28.12
C ARG A 351 21.20 9.84 27.31
N ILE A 352 19.94 9.74 27.71
CA ILE A 352 18.88 9.20 26.87
C ILE A 352 18.57 10.27 25.83
N ASN A 353 18.79 9.97 24.55
CA ASN A 353 18.46 10.88 23.44
C ASN A 353 17.00 10.69 23.00
N SER A 354 16.56 9.43 22.90
CA SER A 354 15.15 9.11 22.62
C SER A 354 14.74 7.74 23.16
N PHE A 355 13.44 7.61 23.38
CA PHE A 355 12.75 6.39 23.80
C PHE A 355 11.46 6.25 23.00
N LYS A 356 11.30 5.13 22.29
CA LYS A 356 10.11 4.84 21.49
C LYS A 356 9.58 3.43 21.78
N LEU A 357 8.26 3.32 21.87
CA LEU A 357 7.53 2.07 21.96
C LEU A 357 6.72 1.85 20.69
N THR A 358 6.71 0.62 20.19
CA THR A 358 5.82 0.16 19.11
C THR A 358 5.01 -1.01 19.66
N PHE A 359 3.71 -0.76 19.90
CA PHE A 359 2.74 -1.73 20.40
C PHE A 359 2.22 -2.66 19.32
#